data_AF-A0AAV5DPR4-F1
#
_entry.id   AF-A0AAV5DPR4-F1
#
_cell.length_a   1.000
_cell.length_b   1.000
_cell.length_c   1.000
_cell.angle_alpha   90.00
_cell.angle_beta   90.00
_cell.angle_gamma   90.00
#
_symmetry.space_group_name_H-M   'P 1'
#
loop_
_entity.id
_entity.type
_entity.pdbx_description
1 polymer ?
#
loop_
_entity_poly.entity_id
_entity_poly.type
_entity_poly.pdbx_seq_one_letter_code
_entity_poly.pdbx_strand_id
1 'polypeptide(L)'
;MHGGVDGISKKIRSTFDRGISTSDLDKRQMIYGENHYTEKPARSFWAFVWDALQDLILIILMVCAVFSAVVSLLLEGWPKGMYDGLGIILSILLVVMVTAISDYRQSLQFKAPDNEKKKIFIHVTRNGSRQKISIYE
;
A
#
# COMPACT_ATOMS: atom_id res chain seq x y z
N MET A 1 -40.01 9.18 -5.00
CA MET A 1 -39.49 8.11 -5.88
C MET A 1 -38.96 8.75 -7.16
N HIS A 2 -37.74 8.43 -7.61
CA HIS A 2 -37.06 9.13 -8.72
C HIS A 2 -37.57 8.79 -10.14
N GLY A 3 -38.84 8.42 -10.32
CA GLY A 3 -39.41 8.18 -11.65
C GLY A 3 -38.79 6.99 -12.42
N GLY A 4 -38.24 6.00 -11.72
CA GLY A 4 -37.67 4.80 -12.34
C GLY A 4 -36.36 5.03 -13.11
N VAL A 5 -36.07 4.13 -14.05
CA VAL A 5 -34.84 4.19 -14.87
C VAL A 5 -34.79 5.45 -15.74
N ASP A 6 -35.93 5.89 -16.26
CA ASP A 6 -36.05 7.10 -17.08
C ASP A 6 -35.73 8.39 -16.31
N GLY A 7 -36.17 8.48 -15.05
CA GLY A 7 -35.85 9.62 -14.20
C GLY A 7 -34.35 9.71 -13.85
N ILE A 8 -33.69 8.56 -13.70
CA ILE A 8 -32.23 8.49 -13.50
C ILE A 8 -31.50 8.91 -14.77
N SER A 9 -31.86 8.33 -15.93
CA SER A 9 -31.30 8.67 -17.25
C SER A 9 -31.38 10.18 -17.52
N LYS A 10 -32.52 10.80 -17.22
CA LYS A 10 -32.72 12.25 -17.34
C LYS A 10 -31.82 13.05 -16.41
N LYS A 11 -31.62 12.58 -15.17
CA LYS A 11 -30.78 13.25 -14.16
C LYS A 11 -29.29 13.18 -14.50
N ILE A 12 -28.81 12.07 -15.06
CA ILE A 12 -27.42 11.92 -15.51
C ILE A 12 -27.19 12.36 -16.96
N ARG A 13 -28.21 12.97 -17.59
CA ARG A 13 -28.21 13.46 -18.99
C ARG A 13 -27.65 12.41 -19.97
N SER A 14 -28.10 11.16 -19.85
CA SER A 14 -27.67 10.06 -20.72
C SER A 14 -28.89 9.42 -21.36
N THR A 15 -28.75 8.90 -22.58
CA THR A 15 -29.83 8.20 -23.30
C THR A 15 -29.56 6.71 -23.33
N PHE A 16 -30.61 5.88 -23.28
CA PHE A 16 -30.44 4.42 -23.31
C PHE A 16 -29.89 3.90 -24.65
N ASP A 17 -30.24 4.57 -25.75
CA ASP A 17 -29.82 4.21 -27.12
C ASP A 17 -28.38 4.71 -27.41
N ARG A 18 -28.13 6.00 -27.17
CA ARG A 18 -26.86 6.65 -27.56
C ARG A 18 -25.83 6.79 -26.44
N GLY A 19 -26.20 6.53 -25.19
CA GLY A 19 -25.32 6.66 -24.04
C GLY A 19 -24.93 8.11 -23.73
N ILE A 20 -23.67 8.33 -23.35
CA ILE A 20 -23.08 9.66 -23.05
C ILE A 20 -22.34 10.19 -24.29
N SER A 21 -22.36 11.51 -24.49
CA SER A 21 -21.58 12.12 -25.57
C SER A 21 -20.12 12.31 -25.20
N THR A 22 -19.21 11.96 -26.11
CA THR A 22 -17.76 12.07 -25.88
C THR A 22 -17.30 13.52 -25.70
N SER A 23 -17.98 14.49 -26.30
CA SER A 23 -17.67 15.92 -26.17
C SER A 23 -18.00 16.52 -24.79
N ASP A 24 -18.83 15.83 -24.01
CA ASP A 24 -19.20 16.23 -22.66
C ASP A 24 -18.33 15.56 -21.57
N LEU A 25 -17.37 14.70 -21.95
CA LEU A 25 -16.57 13.93 -20.99
C LEU A 25 -15.72 14.83 -20.09
N ASP A 26 -14.99 15.79 -20.67
CA ASP A 26 -14.12 16.70 -19.90
C ASP A 26 -14.92 17.51 -18.87
N LYS A 27 -16.09 18.01 -19.28
CA LYS A 27 -17.01 18.74 -18.41
C LYS A 27 -17.55 17.85 -17.29
N ARG A 28 -17.83 16.58 -17.59
CA ARG A 28 -18.29 15.60 -16.60
C ARG A 28 -17.17 15.21 -15.63
N GLN A 29 -15.95 14.98 -16.10
CA GLN A 29 -14.80 14.74 -15.23
C GLN A 29 -14.55 15.92 -14.30
N MET A 30 -14.75 17.16 -14.77
CA MET A 30 -14.63 18.35 -13.92
C MET A 30 -15.74 18.44 -12.84
N ILE A 31 -16.96 17.99 -13.14
CA ILE A 31 -18.12 18.07 -12.21
C ILE A 31 -18.17 16.88 -11.25
N TYR A 32 -17.88 15.67 -11.73
CA TYR A 32 -18.03 14.42 -11.00
C TYR A 32 -16.71 13.84 -10.49
N GLY A 33 -15.57 14.37 -10.96
CA GLY A 33 -14.24 13.83 -10.72
C GLY A 33 -13.85 12.75 -11.73
N GLU A 34 -12.56 12.44 -11.76
CA GLU A 34 -12.01 11.32 -12.51
C GLU A 34 -12.31 10.00 -11.78
N ASN A 35 -12.51 8.91 -12.52
CA ASN A 35 -12.73 7.58 -11.92
C ASN A 35 -11.40 6.92 -11.51
N HIS A 36 -10.55 7.67 -10.82
CA HIS A 36 -9.27 7.21 -10.29
C HIS A 36 -9.32 7.14 -8.76
N TYR A 37 -8.99 5.97 -8.22
CA TYR A 37 -8.77 5.86 -6.78
C TYR A 37 -7.52 6.65 -6.39
N THR A 38 -7.60 7.45 -5.33
CA THR A 38 -6.44 8.14 -4.76
C THR A 38 -5.42 7.10 -4.30
N GLU A 39 -4.34 6.94 -5.04
CA GLU A 39 -3.27 6.03 -4.66
C GLU A 39 -2.55 6.59 -3.43
N LYS A 40 -2.43 5.77 -2.37
CA LYS A 40 -1.58 6.14 -1.25
C LYS A 40 -0.13 6.18 -1.75
N PRO A 41 0.63 7.26 -1.47
CA PRO A 41 2.01 7.37 -1.94
C PRO A 41 2.82 6.15 -1.48
N ALA A 42 3.69 5.65 -2.35
CA ALA A 42 4.54 4.53 -2.03
C ALA A 42 5.39 4.87 -0.80
N ARG A 43 5.16 4.16 0.32
CA ARG A 43 6.02 4.29 1.51
C ARG A 43 7.45 3.93 1.14
N SER A 44 8.40 4.70 1.66
CA SER A 44 9.83 4.45 1.48
C SER A 44 10.29 3.23 2.29
N PHE A 45 11.40 2.60 1.88
CA PHE A 45 12.01 1.50 2.64
C PHE A 45 12.29 1.88 4.10
N TRP A 46 12.74 3.11 4.34
CA TRP A 46 12.99 3.64 5.69
C TRP A 46 11.75 3.68 6.59
N ALA A 47 10.58 3.94 6.02
CA ALA A 47 9.33 3.89 6.78
C ALA A 47 9.00 2.45 7.23
N PHE A 48 9.30 1.45 6.40
CA PHE A 48 9.15 0.05 6.78
C PHE A 48 10.16 -0.37 7.85
N VAL A 49 11.41 0.12 7.77
CA VAL A 49 12.40 -0.12 8.83
C VAL A 49 11.94 0.48 10.16
N TRP A 50 11.37 1.68 10.15
CA TRP A 50 10.83 2.34 11.33
C TRP A 50 9.61 1.62 11.92
N ASP A 51 8.65 1.22 11.08
CA ASP A 51 7.48 0.44 11.51
C ASP A 51 7.91 -0.93 12.07
N ALA A 52 8.85 -1.61 11.40
CA ALA A 52 9.39 -2.89 11.86
C ALA A 52 10.04 -2.74 13.23
N LEU A 53 10.83 -1.68 13.46
CA LEU A 53 11.48 -1.37 14.75
C LEU A 53 10.51 -1.25 15.93
N GLN A 54 9.24 -0.90 15.70
CA GLN A 54 8.21 -0.81 16.75
C GLN A 54 7.45 -2.12 16.99
N ASP A 55 7.75 -3.18 16.24
CA ASP A 55 7.04 -4.45 16.37
C ASP A 55 7.38 -5.13 17.71
N LEU A 56 6.39 -5.78 18.30
CA LEU A 56 6.45 -6.41 19.63
C LEU A 56 7.61 -7.41 19.74
N ILE A 57 7.98 -8.03 18.62
CA ILE A 57 9.13 -8.94 18.51
C ILE A 57 10.46 -8.19 18.77
N LEU A 58 10.62 -6.97 18.25
CA LEU A 58 11.83 -6.17 18.48
C LEU A 58 11.90 -5.59 19.89
N ILE A 59 10.75 -5.32 20.52
CA ILE A 59 10.69 -4.97 21.94
C ILE A 59 11.23 -6.11 22.81
N ILE A 60 10.83 -7.35 22.54
CA ILE A 60 11.32 -8.53 23.27
C ILE A 60 12.84 -8.72 23.06
N LEU A 61 13.32 -8.52 21.83
CA LEU A 61 14.76 -8.59 21.52
C LEU A 61 15.59 -7.51 22.22
N MET A 62 15.09 -6.27 22.29
CA MET A 62 15.71 -5.18 23.04
C MET A 62 15.83 -5.52 24.53
N VAL A 63 14.79 -6.11 25.12
CA VAL A 63 14.81 -6.56 26.51
C VAL A 63 15.85 -7.67 26.71
N CYS A 64 15.87 -8.69 25.84
CA CYS A 64 16.90 -9.74 25.89
C CYS A 64 18.32 -9.17 25.78
N ALA A 65 18.54 -8.18 24.92
CA ALA A 65 19.84 -7.55 24.74
C ALA A 65 20.33 -6.81 25.99
N VAL A 66 19.43 -6.07 26.65
CA VAL A 66 19.74 -5.39 27.91
C VAL A 66 20.09 -6.41 29.00
N PHE A 67 19.31 -7.48 29.15
CA PHE A 67 19.60 -8.55 30.10
C PHE A 67 20.95 -9.21 29.82
N SER A 68 21.22 -9.53 28.56
CA SER A 68 22.46 -10.20 28.15
C SER A 68 23.68 -9.28 28.35
N ALA A 69 23.57 -7.98 28.07
CA ALA A 69 24.64 -7.01 28.34
C ALA A 69 24.93 -6.85 29.85
N VAL A 70 23.89 -6.83 30.70
CA VAL A 70 24.05 -6.77 32.16
C VAL A 70 24.74 -8.04 32.68
N VAL A 71 24.34 -9.22 32.19
CA VAL A 71 24.95 -10.50 32.58
C VAL A 71 26.41 -10.58 32.12
N SER A 72 26.74 -10.21 30.88
CA SER A 72 28.13 -10.21 30.37
C SER A 72 29.02 -9.22 31.12
N LEU A 73 28.52 -8.03 31.48
CA LEU A 73 29.26 -7.05 32.28
C LEU A 73 29.53 -7.56 33.70
N LEU A 74 28.56 -8.25 34.32
CA LEU A 74 28.70 -8.80 35.66
C LEU A 74 29.63 -10.01 35.72
N LEU A 75 29.64 -10.86 34.68
CA LEU A 75 30.39 -12.12 34.68
C LEU A 75 31.86 -11.97 34.23
N GLU A 76 32.17 -11.13 33.24
CA GLU A 76 33.46 -11.24 32.53
C GLU A 76 34.40 -10.04 32.67
N GLY A 77 33.90 -8.86 33.04
CA GLY A 77 34.73 -7.65 33.19
C GLY A 77 35.45 -7.17 31.91
N TRP A 78 36.02 -5.97 31.97
CA TRP A 78 36.74 -5.36 30.83
C TRP A 78 38.14 -5.95 30.69
N PRO A 79 38.64 -6.35 29.48
CA PRO A 79 38.16 -6.06 28.13
C PRO A 79 37.57 -7.29 27.38
N LYS A 80 37.48 -8.45 28.03
CA LYS A 80 37.02 -9.71 27.39
C LYS A 80 35.50 -9.73 27.16
N GLY A 81 34.71 -9.16 28.07
CA GLY A 81 33.26 -9.06 27.93
C GLY A 81 32.75 -8.15 26.79
N MET A 82 33.64 -7.42 26.11
CA MET A 82 33.27 -6.54 24.99
C MET A 82 32.91 -7.34 23.72
N TYR A 83 33.51 -8.52 23.51
CA TYR A 83 33.20 -9.39 22.37
C TYR A 83 31.80 -10.00 22.47
N ASP A 84 31.37 -10.30 23.69
CA ASP A 84 30.02 -10.79 23.97
C ASP A 84 28.96 -9.69 23.73
N GLY A 85 29.25 -8.46 24.15
CA GLY A 85 28.42 -7.30 23.84
C GLY A 85 28.28 -7.02 22.34
N LEU A 86 29.36 -7.22 21.57
CA LEU A 86 29.34 -7.08 20.11
C LEU A 86 28.45 -8.15 19.46
N GLY A 87 28.49 -9.39 19.93
CA GLY A 87 27.67 -10.50 19.40
C GLY A 87 26.17 -10.26 19.57
N ILE A 88 25.77 -9.64 20.68
CA ILE A 88 24.39 -9.26 20.96
C ILE A 88 23.93 -8.16 19.99
N ILE A 89 24.72 -7.10 19.81
CA ILE A 89 24.42 -6.01 18.86
C ILE A 89 24.27 -6.56 17.43
N LEU A 90 25.18 -7.45 17.02
CA LEU A 90 25.19 -8.03 15.68
C LEU A 90 23.98 -8.93 15.44
N SER A 91 23.54 -9.68 16.46
CA SER A 91 22.30 -10.48 16.40
C SER A 91 21.07 -9.62 16.21
N ILE A 92 20.92 -8.53 16.99
CA ILE A 92 19.77 -7.62 16.84
C ILE A 92 19.75 -6.99 15.45
N LEU A 93 20.91 -6.53 14.97
CA LEU A 93 21.03 -5.90 13.65
C LEU A 93 20.62 -6.88 12.53
N LEU A 94 21.07 -8.14 12.61
CA LEU A 94 20.65 -9.18 11.65
C LEU A 94 19.15 -9.45 11.69
N VAL A 95 18.56 -9.53 12.88
CA VAL A 95 17.11 -9.76 13.00
C VAL A 95 16.31 -8.59 12.43
N VAL A 96 16.68 -7.34 12.74
CA VAL A 96 16.04 -6.14 12.16
C VAL A 96 16.12 -6.14 10.63
N MET A 97 17.30 -6.47 10.08
CA MET A 97 17.50 -6.57 8.63
C MET A 97 16.60 -7.63 7.99
N VAL A 98 16.54 -8.84 8.56
CA VAL A 98 15.70 -9.92 8.03
C VAL A 98 14.21 -9.54 8.07
N THR A 99 13.74 -8.96 9.18
CA THR A 99 12.35 -8.52 9.33
C THR A 99 12.00 -7.41 8.32
N ALA A 100 12.83 -6.36 8.22
CA ALA A 100 12.60 -5.27 7.27
C ALA A 100 12.61 -5.74 5.81
N ILE A 101 13.50 -6.67 5.46
CA ILE A 101 13.54 -7.27 4.12
C ILE A 101 12.27 -8.08 3.87
N SER A 102 11.83 -8.89 4.83
CA SER A 102 10.62 -9.70 4.72
C SER A 102 9.39 -8.83 4.48
N ASP A 103 9.18 -7.82 5.32
CA ASP A 103 8.04 -6.89 5.22
C ASP A 103 8.08 -6.08 3.92
N TYR A 104 9.27 -5.63 3.52
CA TYR A 104 9.43 -4.94 2.25
C TYR A 104 9.03 -5.83 1.07
N ARG A 105 9.50 -7.08 1.03
CA ARG A 105 9.14 -8.05 -0.03
C ARG A 105 7.65 -8.40 -0.01
N GLN A 106 7.03 -8.50 1.16
CA GLN A 106 5.61 -8.75 1.29
C GLN A 106 4.78 -7.55 0.80
N SER A 107 5.18 -6.33 1.14
CA SER A 107 4.53 -5.10 0.67
C SER A 107 4.58 -4.94 -0.85
N LEU A 108 5.69 -5.34 -1.49
CA LEU A 108 5.82 -5.35 -2.94
C LEU A 108 4.91 -6.40 -3.60
N GLN A 109 4.77 -7.57 -2.97
CA GLN A 109 3.88 -8.63 -3.44
C GLN A 109 2.40 -8.23 -3.41
N PHE A 110 1.99 -7.30 -2.54
CA PHE A 110 0.62 -6.78 -2.56
C PHE A 110 0.40 -5.70 -3.64
N LYS A 111 1.45 -4.97 -4.05
CA LYS A 111 1.35 -3.98 -5.14
C LYS A 111 1.28 -4.59 -6.53
N ALA A 112 1.95 -5.73 -6.74
CA ALA A 112 1.95 -6.44 -8.03
C ALA A 112 0.54 -6.84 -8.52
N PRO A 113 -0.32 -7.52 -7.71
CA PRO A 113 -1.66 -7.90 -8.14
C PRO A 113 -2.60 -6.70 -8.25
N ASP A 114 -2.36 -5.60 -7.53
CA ASP A 114 -3.19 -4.39 -7.61
C ASP A 114 -3.01 -3.68 -8.96
N ASN A 115 -1.80 -3.66 -9.50
CA ASN A 115 -1.53 -3.17 -10.86
C ASN A 115 -2.21 -4.03 -11.95
N GLU A 116 -2.45 -5.31 -11.70
CA GLU A 116 -3.17 -6.18 -12.63
C GLU A 116 -4.69 -5.94 -12.57
N LYS A 117 -5.24 -5.70 -11.38
CA LYS A 117 -6.63 -5.26 -11.19
C LYS A 117 -6.93 -3.90 -11.83
N LYS A 118 -5.91 -3.09 -12.12
CA LYS A 118 -6.09 -1.82 -12.86
C LYS A 118 -6.38 -2.02 -14.36
N LYS A 119 -6.21 -3.24 -14.91
CA LYS A 119 -6.49 -3.55 -16.33
C LYS A 119 -7.91 -4.09 -16.56
N ILE A 120 -8.88 -3.64 -15.77
CA ILE A 120 -10.28 -3.98 -15.99
C ILE A 120 -10.81 -3.08 -17.10
N PHE A 121 -11.20 -3.71 -18.21
CA PHE A 121 -11.85 -3.04 -19.31
C PHE A 121 -13.34 -3.33 -19.28
N ILE A 122 -14.15 -2.28 -19.30
CA ILE A 122 -15.61 -2.38 -19.33
C ILE A 122 -16.15 -1.94 -20.68
N HIS A 123 -17.30 -2.51 -21.05
CA HIS A 123 -18.00 -2.09 -22.25
C HIS A 123 -18.96 -0.96 -21.90
N VAL A 124 -18.79 0.19 -22.54
CA VAL A 124 -19.68 1.34 -22.40
C VAL A 124 -20.26 1.71 -23.76
N THR A 125 -21.43 2.33 -23.79
CA THR A 125 -22.00 2.93 -24.99
C THR A 125 -21.77 4.44 -24.93
N ARG A 126 -21.01 4.99 -25.89
CA ARG A 126 -20.76 6.43 -26.04
C ARG A 126 -21.08 6.82 -27.49
N ASN A 127 -21.87 7.88 -27.68
CA ASN A 127 -22.40 8.29 -29.00
C ASN A 127 -23.08 7.17 -29.82
N GLY A 128 -23.76 6.22 -29.17
CA GLY A 128 -24.44 5.09 -29.84
C GLY A 128 -23.53 3.95 -30.28
N SER A 129 -22.21 4.06 -30.06
CA SER A 129 -21.24 3.01 -30.34
C SER A 129 -20.79 2.33 -29.05
N ARG A 130 -20.77 1.00 -29.04
CA ARG A 130 -20.23 0.23 -27.92
C ARG A 130 -18.70 0.19 -28.01
N GLN A 131 -18.05 0.66 -26.96
CA GLN A 131 -16.59 0.83 -26.88
C GLN A 131 -16.07 0.13 -25.63
N LYS A 132 -14.87 -0.42 -25.71
CA LYS A 132 -14.18 -1.06 -24.58
C LYS A 132 -13.16 -0.06 -24.05
N ILE A 133 -13.41 0.47 -22.85
CA ILE A 133 -12.56 1.49 -22.21
C ILE A 133 -12.05 0.97 -20.88
N SER A 134 -10.95 1.56 -20.40
CA SER A 134 -10.48 1.35 -19.03
C SER A 134 -11.52 1.89 -18.04
N ILE A 135 -11.67 1.28 -16.87
CA ILE A 135 -12.52 1.85 -15.81
C ILE A 135 -12.05 3.26 -15.40
N TYR A 136 -10.79 3.59 -15.65
CA TYR A 136 -10.16 4.85 -15.25
C TYR A 136 -10.33 5.98 -16.28
N GLU A 137 -10.90 5.72 -17.48
CA GLU A 137 -11.09 6.70 -18.58
C GLU A 137 -12.43 7.46 -18.59
#